data_AF-A0A7Z7FBF8-F1
#
_entry.id   AF-A0A7Z7FBF8-F1
#
_cell.length_a   1.000
_cell.length_b   1.000
_cell.length_c   1.000
_cell.angle_alpha   90.00
_cell.angle_beta   90.00
_cell.angle_gamma   90.00
#
_symmetry.space_group_name_H-M   'P 1'
#
loop_
_entity.id
_entity.type
_entity.pdbx_description
1 polymer ?
#
loop_
_entity_poly.entity_id
_entity_poly.type
_entity_poly.pdbx_seq_one_letter_code
_entity_poly.pdbx_strand_id
1 'polypeptide(L)'
;MTEIDFSPLKGLRFNCLEGCGFCCSFPAEVREWEKYFSIILEKNSEAFRKWKNEYSCLNGIYTMRQRQDRGSCILLRDDKRCGIYDIRSLLCRTFPVKFFFGWRVQLYPSMSCRGFSDEAVNDMTDLGKEAIAELPEGLMDQMLEKSKALYASLPEKIHDYMTPDQLHTLLLEHVDKMLFYPWSVSDEARGEFEVELSSENFLNLPTYLTEELEWQVFRMEDGFVRRMILKETGETKNIDNIVYSNFSVKPLSSEAARDLSIYLSRLASTDHFAGVVYRKALEQGDNLISLSCLAVSELEKVKDMFLLKASLLAEFDKWEHVNERTIEDTIVMYDSCLATVPAIGMIL
;
A
#
# COMPACT_ATOMS: atom_id res chain seq x y z
N MET A 1 16.17 -11.02 22.57
CA MET A 1 16.36 -9.84 21.71
C MET A 1 15.39 -9.99 20.55
N THR A 2 14.56 -9.00 20.30
CA THR A 2 13.57 -9.03 19.22
C THR A 2 14.31 -9.02 17.88
N GLU A 3 14.04 -10.01 17.04
CA GLU A 3 14.62 -10.11 15.69
C GLU A 3 13.89 -9.13 14.78
N ILE A 4 14.62 -8.13 14.28
CA ILE A 4 14.10 -7.07 13.42
C ILE A 4 14.81 -7.16 12.07
N ASP A 5 14.04 -7.35 11.00
CA ASP A 5 14.53 -7.36 9.64
C ASP A 5 14.37 -5.99 8.97
N PHE A 6 15.48 -5.42 8.52
CA PHE A 6 15.56 -4.16 7.77
C PHE A 6 15.83 -4.37 6.27
N SER A 7 15.94 -5.62 5.82
CA SER A 7 16.34 -5.94 4.44
C SER A 7 15.50 -5.22 3.38
N PRO A 8 14.16 -5.05 3.52
CA PRO A 8 13.35 -4.31 2.54
C PRO A 8 13.65 -2.81 2.46
N LEU A 9 14.26 -2.22 3.50
CA LEU A 9 14.65 -0.80 3.52
C LEU A 9 16.03 -0.56 2.90
N LYS A 10 16.86 -1.60 2.81
CA LYS A 10 18.27 -1.47 2.45
C LYS A 10 18.45 -0.91 1.04
N GLY A 11 19.26 0.13 0.92
CA GLY A 11 19.58 0.77 -0.36
C GLY A 11 18.50 1.75 -0.85
N LEU A 12 17.38 1.89 -0.14
CA LEU A 12 16.37 2.90 -0.43
C LEU A 12 16.71 4.22 0.26
N ARG A 13 16.46 5.31 -0.45
CA ARG A 13 16.64 6.67 0.05
C ARG A 13 15.33 7.43 -0.07
N PHE A 14 15.08 8.33 0.88
CA PHE A 14 13.82 9.04 0.99
C PHE A 14 13.99 10.52 1.33
N ASN A 15 13.24 11.38 0.66
CA ASN A 15 13.06 12.78 1.02
C ASN A 15 11.56 13.12 1.00
N CYS A 16 11.07 13.76 2.06
CA CYS A 16 9.73 14.33 2.02
C CYS A 16 9.68 15.49 1.02
N LEU A 17 8.83 15.38 0.01
CA LEU A 17 8.67 16.42 -1.02
C LEU A 17 7.86 17.59 -0.46
N GLU A 18 8.41 18.79 -0.58
CA GLU A 18 7.70 20.02 -0.23
C GLU A 18 6.50 20.23 -1.17
N GLY A 19 5.35 20.65 -0.64
CA GLY A 19 4.15 20.88 -1.46
C GLY A 19 3.45 19.61 -1.95
N CYS A 20 3.80 18.43 -1.41
CA CYS A 20 3.16 17.16 -1.78
C CYS A 20 1.86 16.91 -1.01
N GLY A 21 1.94 16.82 0.33
CA GLY A 21 0.79 16.55 1.22
C GLY A 21 0.13 15.18 1.06
N PHE A 22 0.58 14.32 0.14
CA PHE A 22 -0.13 13.10 -0.27
C PHE A 22 -0.34 12.10 0.88
N CYS A 23 0.58 11.99 1.82
CA CYS A 23 0.38 11.14 3.00
C CYS A 23 -0.84 11.56 3.85
N CYS A 24 -1.29 12.81 3.73
CA CYS A 24 -2.49 13.32 4.40
C CYS A 24 -3.79 12.99 3.66
N SER A 25 -3.77 12.41 2.45
CA SER A 25 -4.97 11.91 1.79
C SER A 25 -5.47 10.58 2.38
N PHE A 26 -4.60 9.87 3.12
CA PHE A 26 -4.94 8.62 3.77
C PHE A 26 -5.46 8.86 5.19
N PRO A 27 -6.58 8.23 5.58
CA PRO A 27 -7.11 8.32 6.94
C PRO A 27 -6.27 7.45 7.89
N ALA A 28 -5.13 7.97 8.33
CA ALA A 28 -4.24 7.26 9.26
C ALA A 28 -4.99 6.84 10.53
N GLU A 29 -4.87 5.57 10.92
CA GLU A 29 -5.38 5.08 12.19
C GLU A 29 -4.67 5.74 13.37
N VAL A 30 -5.43 5.97 14.44
CA VAL A 30 -4.96 6.54 15.69
C VAL A 30 -5.57 5.75 16.84
N ARG A 31 -4.76 5.45 17.87
CA ARG A 31 -5.18 4.76 19.09
C ARG A 31 -5.19 5.71 20.29
N GLU A 32 -6.12 5.50 21.22
CA GLU A 32 -6.25 6.33 22.44
C GLU A 32 -5.00 6.30 23.33
N TRP A 33 -4.20 5.23 23.25
CA TRP A 33 -2.97 5.07 24.01
C TRP A 33 -1.79 5.84 23.42
N GLU A 34 -1.91 6.41 22.22
CA GLU A 34 -0.81 7.15 21.59
C GLU A 34 -0.46 8.41 22.40
N LYS A 35 0.85 8.66 22.56
CA LYS A 35 1.40 9.78 23.33
C LYS A 35 0.74 11.13 23.07
N TYR A 36 0.37 11.40 21.81
CA TYR A 36 -0.18 12.69 21.39
C TYR A 36 -1.70 12.68 21.20
N PHE A 37 -2.41 11.58 21.48
CA PHE A 37 -3.85 11.47 21.23
C PHE A 37 -4.65 12.63 21.85
N SER A 38 -4.53 12.83 23.16
CA SER A 38 -5.23 13.91 23.87
C SER A 38 -4.78 15.30 23.44
N ILE A 39 -3.48 15.48 23.16
CA ILE A 39 -2.92 16.77 22.74
C ILE A 39 -3.44 17.18 21.36
N ILE A 40 -3.62 16.21 20.45
CA ILE A 40 -4.24 16.46 19.13
C ILE A 40 -5.70 16.91 19.32
N LEU A 41 -6.46 16.25 20.20
CA LEU A 41 -7.85 16.63 20.51
C LEU A 41 -7.96 18.01 21.17
N GLU A 42 -7.00 18.39 22.03
CA GLU A 42 -6.93 19.74 22.60
C GLU A 42 -6.70 20.81 21.53
N LYS A 43 -5.86 20.52 20.52
CA LYS A 43 -5.65 21.43 19.39
C LYS A 43 -6.85 21.50 18.44
N ASN A 44 -7.51 20.37 18.22
CA ASN A 44 -8.69 20.28 17.38
C ASN A 44 -9.57 19.11 17.83
N SER A 45 -10.70 19.43 18.46
CA SER A 45 -11.63 18.42 19.01
C SER A 45 -12.28 17.54 17.95
N GLU A 46 -12.18 17.91 16.67
CA GLU A 46 -12.70 17.17 15.52
C GLU A 46 -11.62 16.42 14.74
N ALA A 47 -10.36 16.40 15.22
CA ALA A 47 -9.23 15.77 14.55
C ALA A 47 -9.44 14.29 14.20
N PHE A 48 -10.26 13.60 14.99
CA PHE A 48 -10.48 12.16 14.87
C PHE A 48 -11.92 11.81 14.50
N ARG A 49 -12.06 10.79 13.67
CA ARG A 49 -13.31 10.08 13.41
C ARG A 49 -13.21 8.71 14.06
N LYS A 50 -14.16 8.36 14.92
CA LYS A 50 -14.24 7.00 15.46
C LYS A 50 -14.53 6.02 14.33
N TRP A 51 -13.74 4.96 14.21
CA TRP A 51 -14.01 3.90 13.25
C TRP A 51 -15.29 3.17 13.68
N LYS A 52 -16.31 3.19 12.82
CA LYS A 52 -17.54 2.44 13.05
C LYS A 52 -17.34 1.05 12.48
N ASN A 53 -17.21 0.05 13.34
CA ASN A 53 -17.17 -1.36 12.96
C ASN A 53 -18.14 -2.16 13.82
N GLU A 54 -18.52 -3.34 13.33
CA GLU A 54 -19.37 -4.30 14.04
C GLU A 54 -18.54 -5.23 14.96
N TYR A 55 -17.20 -5.13 14.89
CA TYR A 55 -16.28 -6.04 15.56
C TYR A 55 -15.74 -5.43 16.85
N SER A 56 -16.17 -5.95 18.00
CA SER A 56 -15.76 -5.45 19.32
C SER A 56 -14.24 -5.44 19.57
N CYS A 57 -13.48 -6.29 18.88
CA CYS A 57 -12.01 -6.31 18.93
C CYS A 57 -11.35 -5.09 18.26
N LEU A 58 -12.10 -4.32 17.47
CA LEU A 58 -11.69 -3.08 16.81
C LEU A 58 -12.29 -1.84 17.51
N ASN A 59 -12.79 -1.98 18.74
CA ASN A 59 -13.20 -0.86 19.57
C ASN A 59 -11.99 0.00 19.97
N GLY A 60 -12.18 1.32 20.05
CA GLY A 60 -11.11 2.27 20.43
C GLY A 60 -10.17 2.65 19.28
N ILE A 61 -10.53 2.29 18.04
CA ILE A 61 -9.83 2.71 16.83
C ILE A 61 -10.45 4.02 16.31
N TYR A 62 -9.58 5.00 16.09
CA TYR A 62 -9.92 6.26 15.44
C TYR A 62 -9.15 6.38 14.13
N THR A 63 -9.57 7.28 13.26
CA THR A 63 -8.78 7.72 12.11
C THR A 63 -8.69 9.23 12.07
N MET A 64 -7.62 9.73 11.46
CA MET A 64 -7.50 11.15 11.12
C MET A 64 -8.66 11.58 10.24
N ARG A 65 -9.40 12.59 10.68
CA ARG A 65 -10.56 13.09 9.94
C ARG A 65 -10.14 13.73 8.62
N GLN A 66 -10.84 13.38 7.55
CA GLN A 66 -10.64 13.90 6.20
C GLN A 66 -11.66 15.00 5.88
N ARG A 67 -11.29 15.96 5.04
CA ARG A 67 -12.18 16.98 4.48
C ARG A 67 -13.18 16.30 3.54
N GLN A 68 -14.48 16.52 3.75
CA GLN A 68 -15.56 15.90 2.97
C GLN A 68 -15.49 14.35 2.86
N ASP A 69 -14.83 13.67 3.81
CA ASP A 69 -14.60 12.21 3.80
C ASP A 69 -13.88 11.64 2.54
N ARG A 70 -13.31 12.50 1.69
CA ARG A 70 -12.60 12.12 0.45
C ARG A 70 -11.42 13.01 0.07
N GLY A 71 -11.26 14.14 0.75
CA GLY A 71 -10.13 15.06 0.59
C GLY A 71 -8.99 14.71 1.55
N SER A 72 -8.15 15.71 1.82
CA SER A 72 -7.03 15.61 2.77
C SER A 72 -7.47 15.64 4.23
N CYS A 73 -6.56 15.28 5.14
CA CYS A 73 -6.72 15.46 6.57
C CYS A 73 -7.07 16.91 6.90
N ILE A 74 -8.01 17.13 7.82
CA ILE A 74 -8.44 18.48 8.22
C ILE A 74 -7.30 19.33 8.84
N LEU A 75 -6.21 18.69 9.26
CA LEU A 75 -5.02 19.34 9.83
C LEU A 75 -3.94 19.65 8.79
N LEU A 76 -4.14 19.30 7.53
CA LEU A 76 -3.29 19.75 6.42
C LEU A 76 -3.52 21.25 6.21
N ARG A 77 -2.45 22.04 6.14
CA ARG A 77 -2.52 23.48 5.85
C ARG A 77 -2.53 23.73 4.35
N ASP A 78 -2.80 24.98 3.96
CA ASP A 78 -2.87 25.39 2.55
C ASP A 78 -1.50 25.31 1.84
N ASP A 79 -0.40 25.33 2.59
CA ASP A 79 0.96 25.09 2.06
C ASP A 79 1.30 23.60 1.89
N LYS A 80 0.30 22.72 2.01
CA LYS A 80 0.43 21.25 1.98
C LYS A 80 1.42 20.68 3.00
N ARG A 81 1.68 21.40 4.10
CA ARG A 81 2.41 20.89 5.27
C ARG A 81 1.45 20.58 6.42
N CYS A 82 1.79 19.56 7.21
CA CYS A 82 0.99 19.16 8.37
C CYS A 82 0.99 20.26 9.44
N GLY A 83 -0.17 20.76 9.85
CA GLY A 83 -0.31 21.80 10.88
C GLY A 83 0.00 21.33 12.31
N ILE A 84 0.15 20.02 12.51
CA ILE A 84 0.47 19.40 13.80
C ILE A 84 1.75 18.57 13.75
N TYR A 85 2.72 18.95 12.89
CA TYR A 85 3.91 18.15 12.56
C TYR A 85 4.64 17.55 13.78
N ASP A 86 4.84 18.33 14.85
CA ASP A 86 5.58 17.89 16.04
C ASP A 86 4.81 16.90 16.92
N ILE A 87 3.47 16.88 16.81
CA ILE A 87 2.57 16.05 17.61
C ILE A 87 1.74 15.10 16.75
N ARG A 88 2.24 14.75 15.55
CA ARG A 88 1.62 13.75 14.67
C ARG A 88 1.36 12.44 15.41
N SER A 89 0.30 11.75 15.01
CA SER A 89 0.03 10.36 15.40
C SER A 89 1.20 9.46 15.00
N LEU A 90 1.27 8.28 15.60
CA LEU A 90 2.37 7.34 15.41
C LEU A 90 2.55 6.99 13.93
N LEU A 91 1.47 6.60 13.23
CA LEU A 91 1.50 6.26 11.81
C LEU A 91 1.97 7.43 10.93
N CYS A 92 1.49 8.65 11.19
CA CYS A 92 1.91 9.83 10.43
C CYS A 92 3.37 10.22 10.71
N ARG A 93 3.94 9.79 11.83
CA ARG A 93 5.32 10.08 12.23
C ARG A 93 6.31 9.08 11.65
N THR A 94 5.95 7.80 11.63
CA THR A 94 6.82 6.72 11.11
C THR A 94 6.79 6.64 9.59
N PHE A 95 5.79 7.22 8.92
CA PHE A 95 5.73 7.25 7.45
C PHE A 95 7.00 7.85 6.82
N PRO A 96 7.60 7.20 5.80
CA PRO A 96 7.05 6.09 5.00
C PRO A 96 7.47 4.69 5.49
N VAL A 97 8.01 4.54 6.69
CA VAL A 97 8.34 3.23 7.28
C VAL A 97 7.07 2.59 7.83
N LYS A 98 6.83 1.33 7.44
CA LYS A 98 5.79 0.47 7.99
C LYS A 98 6.42 -0.67 8.77
N PHE A 99 5.69 -1.16 9.77
CA PHE A 99 6.05 -2.32 10.56
C PHE A 99 5.10 -3.46 10.24
N PHE A 100 5.66 -4.62 9.96
CA PHE A 100 4.93 -5.86 9.94
C PHE A 100 5.38 -6.75 11.10
N PHE A 101 4.42 -7.14 11.92
CA PHE A 101 4.60 -8.07 13.03
C PHE A 101 4.08 -9.43 12.59
N GLY A 102 4.97 -10.33 12.21
CA GLY A 102 4.67 -11.72 11.84
C GLY A 102 5.33 -12.71 12.79
N TRP A 103 6.09 -13.67 12.24
CA TRP A 103 6.98 -14.55 13.01
C TRP A 103 8.23 -13.82 13.52
N ARG A 104 8.54 -12.68 12.91
CA ARG A 104 9.54 -11.67 13.31
C ARG A 104 8.96 -10.27 13.08
N VAL A 105 9.71 -9.23 13.42
CA VAL A 105 9.38 -7.86 13.03
C VAL A 105 10.11 -7.57 11.72
N GLN A 106 9.42 -7.12 10.69
CA GLN A 106 10.04 -6.62 9.47
C GLN A 106 9.59 -5.18 9.22
N LEU A 107 10.55 -4.30 8.95
CA LEU A 107 10.25 -2.95 8.49
C LEU A 107 10.32 -2.92 6.96
N TYR A 108 9.36 -2.25 6.34
CA TYR A 108 9.26 -2.14 4.89
C TYR A 108 8.74 -0.76 4.46
N PRO A 109 9.07 -0.30 3.25
CA PRO A 109 8.71 1.03 2.79
C PRO A 109 7.25 1.08 2.31
N SER A 110 6.59 2.21 2.51
CA SER A 110 5.36 2.55 1.80
C SER A 110 5.71 3.14 0.43
N MET A 111 5.87 2.30 -0.59
CA MET A 111 6.24 2.73 -1.94
C MET A 111 5.17 3.61 -2.62
N SER A 112 4.01 3.78 -1.99
CA SER A 112 3.02 4.81 -2.34
C SER A 112 3.51 6.25 -2.16
N CYS A 113 4.68 6.48 -1.54
CA CYS A 113 5.27 7.80 -1.43
C CYS A 113 6.18 8.11 -2.62
N ARG A 114 5.97 9.23 -3.31
CA ARG A 114 6.88 9.69 -4.39
C ARG A 114 8.25 10.18 -3.90
N GLY A 115 8.46 10.26 -2.58
CA GLY A 115 9.71 10.77 -2.01
C GLY A 115 10.92 9.83 -2.13
N PHE A 116 10.76 8.62 -2.69
CA PHE A 116 11.89 7.73 -2.97
C PHE A 116 12.60 8.14 -4.25
N SER A 117 13.92 8.35 -4.16
CA SER A 117 14.78 8.58 -5.32
C SER A 117 16.24 8.33 -4.95
N ASP A 118 17.12 8.14 -5.94
CA ASP A 118 18.55 7.92 -5.69
C ASP A 118 19.26 9.18 -5.15
N GLU A 119 18.73 10.37 -5.48
CA GLU A 119 19.20 11.68 -5.02
C GLU A 119 18.74 12.03 -3.60
N ALA A 120 17.83 11.23 -3.02
CA ALA A 120 17.35 11.49 -1.68
C ALA A 120 18.46 11.35 -0.62
N VAL A 121 18.38 12.09 0.49
CA VAL A 121 19.49 12.18 1.44
C VAL A 121 19.32 11.28 2.66
N ASN A 122 18.09 10.90 3.02
CA ASN A 122 17.85 10.06 4.19
C ASN A 122 17.88 8.59 3.79
N ASP A 123 18.72 7.79 4.45
CA ASP A 123 18.73 6.34 4.31
C ASP A 123 17.51 5.73 5.01
N MET A 124 16.78 4.87 4.32
CA MET A 124 15.57 4.27 4.89
C MET A 124 15.84 3.34 6.07
N THR A 125 17.02 2.72 6.15
CA THR A 125 17.41 1.89 7.31
C THR A 125 17.57 2.76 8.56
N ASP A 126 18.14 3.96 8.41
CA ASP A 126 18.29 4.90 9.52
C ASP A 126 16.93 5.48 9.94
N LEU A 127 16.08 5.87 8.98
CA LEU A 127 14.69 6.24 9.27
C LEU A 127 13.91 5.10 9.95
N GLY A 128 14.18 3.84 9.60
CA GLY A 128 13.59 2.68 10.27
C GLY A 128 14.00 2.57 11.74
N LYS A 129 15.27 2.84 12.06
CA LYS A 129 15.74 2.88 13.46
C LYS A 129 15.10 4.03 14.24
N GLU A 130 14.96 5.19 13.61
CA GLU A 130 14.25 6.33 14.20
C GLU A 130 12.78 6.01 14.45
N ALA A 131 12.10 5.37 13.49
CA ALA A 131 10.72 4.94 13.63
C ALA A 131 10.53 3.94 14.79
N ILE A 132 11.48 3.02 15.01
CA ILE A 132 11.45 2.13 16.18
C ILE A 132 11.51 2.91 17.50
N ALA A 133 12.31 3.98 17.55
CA ALA A 133 12.44 4.80 18.76
C ALA A 133 11.17 5.60 19.09
N GLU A 134 10.24 5.75 18.14
CA GLU A 134 8.93 6.38 18.35
C GLU A 134 7.88 5.43 18.94
N LEU A 135 8.15 4.11 18.93
CA LEU A 135 7.22 3.12 19.48
C LEU A 135 7.20 3.22 21.02
N PRO A 136 5.99 3.17 21.66
CA PRO A 136 5.88 3.03 23.10
C PRO A 136 6.64 1.81 23.63
N GLU A 137 7.18 1.94 24.84
CA GLU A 137 7.88 0.86 25.53
C GLU A 137 6.99 -0.40 25.62
N GLY A 138 7.56 -1.55 25.26
CA GLY A 138 6.88 -2.85 25.29
C GLY A 138 5.84 -3.09 24.18
N LEU A 139 5.48 -2.07 23.37
CA LEU A 139 4.50 -2.26 22.28
C LEU A 139 4.99 -3.28 21.25
N MET A 140 6.26 -3.16 20.83
CA MET A 140 6.85 -4.05 19.83
C MET A 140 6.84 -5.51 20.31
N ASP A 141 7.21 -5.76 21.56
CA ASP A 141 7.22 -7.10 22.14
C ASP A 141 5.81 -7.66 22.27
N GLN A 142 4.85 -6.83 22.70
CA GLN A 142 3.43 -7.23 22.80
C GLN A 142 2.85 -7.60 21.43
N MET A 143 3.10 -6.81 20.39
CA MET A 143 2.61 -7.08 19.04
C MET A 143 3.28 -8.33 18.48
N LEU A 144 4.59 -8.48 18.66
CA LEU A 144 5.32 -9.66 18.19
C LEU A 144 4.88 -10.94 18.89
N GLU A 145 4.64 -10.93 20.20
CA GLU A 145 4.16 -12.10 20.94
C GLU A 145 2.81 -12.59 20.40
N LYS A 146 1.86 -11.66 20.20
CA LYS A 146 0.55 -11.97 19.61
C LYS A 146 0.68 -12.52 18.20
N SER A 147 1.49 -11.89 17.34
CA SER A 147 1.70 -12.36 15.97
C SER A 147 2.39 -13.72 15.91
N LYS A 148 3.41 -13.97 16.74
CA LYS A 148 4.08 -15.28 16.82
C LYS A 148 3.11 -16.39 17.21
N ALA A 149 2.20 -16.14 18.15
CA ALA A 149 1.17 -17.12 18.52
C ALA A 149 0.23 -17.45 17.34
N LEU A 150 -0.12 -16.46 16.51
CA LEU A 150 -0.89 -16.69 15.28
C LEU A 150 -0.11 -17.58 14.30
N TYR A 151 1.14 -17.21 14.00
CA TYR A 151 2.02 -17.94 13.07
C TYR A 151 2.32 -19.37 13.53
N ALA A 152 2.53 -19.59 14.83
CA ALA A 152 2.76 -20.91 15.40
C ALA A 152 1.58 -21.87 15.20
N SER A 153 0.36 -21.36 15.01
CA SER A 153 -0.83 -22.17 14.76
C SER A 153 -1.06 -22.54 13.29
N LEU A 154 -0.31 -21.95 12.35
CA LEU A 154 -0.51 -22.16 10.92
C LEU A 154 -0.23 -23.58 10.42
N PRO A 155 0.83 -24.29 10.87
CA PRO A 155 1.13 -25.64 10.38
C PRO A 155 0.01 -26.65 10.60
N GLU A 156 -0.81 -26.46 11.64
CA GLU A 156 -1.94 -27.33 11.96
C GLU A 156 -3.20 -26.97 11.16
N LYS A 157 -3.26 -25.77 10.58
CA LYS A 157 -4.46 -25.21 9.94
C LYS A 157 -4.36 -25.12 8.42
N ILE A 158 -3.15 -25.11 7.88
CA ILE A 158 -2.91 -24.92 6.44
C ILE A 158 -2.36 -26.23 5.87
N HIS A 159 -3.07 -26.76 4.87
CA HIS A 159 -2.60 -27.91 4.09
C HIS A 159 -1.35 -27.54 3.28
N ASP A 160 -0.38 -28.45 3.21
CA ASP A 160 0.92 -28.23 2.58
C ASP A 160 1.62 -26.95 3.08
N TYR A 161 1.55 -26.71 4.39
CA TYR A 161 2.17 -25.55 5.02
C TYR A 161 3.65 -25.42 4.63
N MET A 162 4.01 -24.22 4.21
CA MET A 162 5.38 -23.78 3.97
C MET A 162 5.74 -22.77 5.05
N THR A 163 6.96 -22.83 5.57
CA THR A 163 7.47 -21.76 6.42
C THR A 163 7.57 -20.45 5.63
N PRO A 164 7.62 -19.30 6.30
CA PRO A 164 7.72 -18.03 5.58
C PRO A 164 8.96 -17.92 4.69
N ASP A 165 10.12 -18.43 5.14
CA ASP A 165 11.35 -18.45 4.32
C ASP A 165 11.21 -19.30 3.05
N GLN A 166 10.53 -20.46 3.15
CA GLN A 166 10.24 -21.31 2.00
C GLN A 166 9.29 -20.61 1.03
N LEU A 167 8.29 -19.89 1.56
CA LEU A 167 7.32 -19.14 0.77
C LEU A 167 7.98 -17.96 0.03
N HIS A 168 8.86 -17.21 0.71
CA HIS A 168 9.66 -16.15 0.08
C HIS A 168 10.57 -16.70 -1.01
N THR A 169 11.25 -17.82 -0.76
CA THR A 169 12.11 -18.46 -1.77
C THR A 169 11.30 -18.83 -3.01
N LEU A 170 10.15 -19.47 -2.83
CA LEU A 170 9.24 -19.82 -3.92
C LEU A 170 8.81 -18.59 -4.73
N LEU A 171 8.38 -17.53 -4.05
CA LEU A 171 7.88 -16.32 -4.69
C LEU A 171 9.01 -15.59 -5.46
N LEU A 172 10.20 -15.48 -4.89
CA LEU A 172 11.35 -14.86 -5.55
C LEU A 172 11.79 -15.66 -6.79
N GLU A 173 11.88 -16.99 -6.67
CA GLU A 173 12.17 -17.86 -7.82
C GLU A 173 11.11 -17.76 -8.93
N HIS A 174 9.86 -17.46 -8.55
CA HIS A 174 8.76 -17.22 -9.50
C HIS A 174 8.91 -15.87 -10.19
N VAL A 175 9.21 -14.78 -9.44
CA VAL A 175 9.46 -13.46 -10.03
C VAL A 175 10.62 -13.50 -11.04
N ASP A 176 11.71 -14.20 -10.71
CA ASP A 176 12.89 -14.34 -11.60
C ASP A 176 12.57 -14.98 -12.96
N LYS A 177 11.50 -15.78 -13.03
CA LYS A 177 11.04 -16.48 -14.24
C LYS A 177 9.82 -15.82 -14.88
N MET A 178 9.31 -14.74 -14.27
CA MET A 178 8.07 -14.11 -14.67
C MET A 178 8.22 -13.41 -16.02
N LEU A 179 7.18 -13.52 -16.84
CA LEU A 179 7.12 -12.88 -18.15
C LEU A 179 5.95 -11.88 -18.20
N PHE A 180 6.22 -10.68 -18.71
CA PHE A 180 5.27 -9.58 -18.76
C PHE A 180 4.71 -9.43 -20.17
N TYR A 181 3.61 -10.13 -20.46
CA TYR A 181 2.94 -10.05 -21.76
C TYR A 181 1.56 -9.40 -21.62
N PRO A 182 1.15 -8.53 -22.56
CA PRO A 182 -0.18 -7.90 -22.49
C PRO A 182 -1.37 -8.87 -22.46
N TRP A 183 -1.22 -10.01 -23.14
CA TRP A 183 -2.24 -11.05 -23.24
C TRP A 183 -2.24 -12.03 -22.06
N SER A 184 -1.33 -11.88 -21.07
CA SER A 184 -1.30 -12.76 -19.89
C SER A 184 -2.16 -12.27 -18.73
N VAL A 185 -2.80 -11.09 -18.86
CA VAL A 185 -3.70 -10.55 -17.84
C VAL A 185 -5.00 -11.35 -17.80
N SER A 186 -5.29 -11.94 -16.64
CA SER A 186 -6.47 -12.76 -16.37
C SER A 186 -7.80 -11.98 -16.45
N ASP A 187 -8.88 -12.69 -16.78
CA ASP A 187 -10.24 -12.12 -16.79
C ASP A 187 -10.68 -11.74 -15.36
N GLU A 188 -10.24 -12.49 -14.34
CA GLU A 188 -10.49 -12.15 -12.94
C GLU A 188 -9.89 -10.78 -12.59
N ALA A 189 -8.62 -10.52 -12.94
CA ALA A 189 -7.99 -9.24 -12.68
C ALA A 189 -8.66 -8.08 -13.43
N ARG A 190 -9.11 -8.32 -14.68
CA ARG A 190 -9.89 -7.32 -15.44
C ARG A 190 -11.20 -6.97 -14.74
N GLY A 191 -11.93 -7.98 -14.26
CA GLY A 191 -13.17 -7.78 -13.52
C GLY A 191 -12.94 -7.00 -12.23
N GLU A 192 -11.89 -7.32 -11.47
CA GLU A 192 -11.55 -6.59 -10.25
C GLU A 192 -11.14 -5.14 -10.50
N PHE A 193 -10.36 -4.89 -11.55
CA PHE A 193 -9.99 -3.54 -11.97
C PHE A 193 -11.21 -2.70 -12.38
N GLU A 194 -12.17 -3.31 -13.08
CA GLU A 194 -13.43 -2.65 -13.45
C GLU A 194 -14.26 -2.30 -12.21
N VAL A 195 -14.32 -3.20 -11.23
CA VAL A 195 -14.98 -2.96 -9.92
C VAL A 195 -14.29 -1.84 -9.15
N GLU A 196 -12.95 -1.79 -9.16
CA GLU A 196 -12.17 -0.73 -8.53
C GLU A 196 -12.48 0.63 -9.17
N LEU A 197 -12.42 0.71 -10.51
CA LEU A 197 -12.72 1.95 -11.25
C LEU A 197 -14.18 2.41 -11.08
N SER A 198 -15.11 1.48 -10.89
CA SER A 198 -16.53 1.78 -10.72
C SER A 198 -16.94 1.97 -9.25
N SER A 199 -15.99 1.99 -8.32
CA SER A 199 -16.34 2.01 -6.90
C SER A 199 -17.12 3.27 -6.52
N GLU A 200 -18.22 3.09 -5.77
CA GLU A 200 -18.95 4.20 -5.15
C GLU A 200 -18.21 4.76 -3.94
N ASN A 201 -17.36 3.95 -3.30
CA ASN A 201 -16.48 4.44 -2.25
C ASN A 201 -15.26 5.09 -2.90
N PHE A 202 -15.21 6.42 -2.83
CA PHE A 202 -14.14 7.21 -3.43
C PHE A 202 -12.74 6.81 -2.94
N LEU A 203 -12.61 6.31 -1.71
CA LEU A 203 -11.32 5.87 -1.16
C LEU A 203 -10.79 4.58 -1.80
N ASN A 204 -11.64 3.86 -2.53
CA ASN A 204 -11.25 2.65 -3.26
C ASN A 204 -10.82 2.96 -4.70
N LEU A 205 -10.99 4.21 -5.17
CA LEU A 205 -10.62 4.57 -6.54
C LEU A 205 -9.08 4.63 -6.69
N PRO A 206 -8.52 4.21 -7.83
CA PRO A 206 -7.09 4.31 -8.09
C PRO A 206 -6.65 5.77 -7.99
N THR A 207 -5.77 6.06 -7.04
CA THR A 207 -5.32 7.42 -6.72
C THR A 207 -3.81 7.45 -6.55
N TYR A 208 -3.15 8.46 -7.12
CA TYR A 208 -1.70 8.61 -7.01
C TYR A 208 -1.26 10.07 -7.07
N LEU A 209 0.02 10.30 -6.77
CA LEU A 209 0.67 11.60 -6.83
C LEU A 209 1.57 11.68 -8.06
N THR A 210 1.32 12.65 -8.94
CA THR A 210 2.18 12.90 -10.11
C THR A 210 3.51 13.58 -9.72
N GLU A 211 4.44 13.67 -10.67
CA GLU A 211 5.71 14.40 -10.51
C GLU A 211 5.48 15.90 -10.23
N GLU A 212 4.44 16.47 -10.82
CA GLU A 212 4.01 17.85 -10.60
C GLU A 212 3.24 18.06 -9.28
N LEU A 213 3.17 17.02 -8.44
CA LEU A 213 2.53 17.02 -7.13
C LEU A 213 1.00 17.24 -7.17
N GLU A 214 0.38 16.80 -8.27
CA GLU A 214 -1.08 16.73 -8.40
C GLU A 214 -1.59 15.38 -7.89
N TRP A 215 -2.66 15.40 -7.11
CA TRP A 215 -3.33 14.16 -6.69
C TRP A 215 -4.32 13.81 -7.78
N GLN A 216 -4.09 12.69 -8.44
CA GLN A 216 -4.95 12.25 -9.54
C GLN A 216 -5.68 10.97 -9.17
N VAL A 217 -6.94 10.91 -9.58
CA VAL A 217 -7.85 9.80 -9.32
C VAL A 217 -8.56 9.39 -10.59
N PHE A 218 -8.80 8.10 -10.74
CA PHE A 218 -9.45 7.51 -11.91
C PHE A 218 -10.80 6.91 -11.53
N ARG A 219 -11.83 7.18 -12.34
CA ARG A 219 -13.17 6.62 -12.13
C ARG A 219 -13.81 6.24 -13.45
N MET A 220 -14.46 5.09 -13.51
CA MET A 220 -15.30 4.71 -14.64
C MET A 220 -16.75 5.16 -14.42
N GLU A 221 -17.29 5.91 -15.39
CA GLU A 221 -18.68 6.39 -15.44
C GLU A 221 -19.12 6.50 -16.90
N ASP A 222 -20.35 6.07 -17.21
CA ASP A 222 -20.96 6.19 -18.54
C ASP A 222 -20.13 5.58 -19.70
N GLY A 223 -19.35 4.51 -19.41
CA GLY A 223 -18.47 3.85 -20.39
C GLY A 223 -17.13 4.56 -20.63
N PHE A 224 -16.85 5.62 -19.88
CA PHE A 224 -15.58 6.35 -19.92
C PHE A 224 -14.81 6.13 -18.62
N VAL A 225 -13.48 5.99 -18.72
CA VAL A 225 -12.61 6.23 -17.56
C VAL A 225 -12.21 7.69 -17.56
N ARG A 226 -12.49 8.37 -16.45
CA ARG A 226 -12.22 9.78 -16.22
C ARG A 226 -10.95 9.92 -15.39
N ARG A 227 -10.01 10.74 -15.88
CA ARG A 227 -8.85 11.22 -15.11
C ARG A 227 -9.24 12.54 -14.45
N MET A 228 -9.12 12.61 -13.13
CA MET A 228 -9.54 13.78 -12.35
C MET A 228 -8.44 14.24 -11.42
N ILE A 229 -8.32 15.56 -11.22
CA ILE A 229 -7.54 16.13 -10.12
C ILE A 229 -8.41 16.10 -8.86
N LEU A 230 -7.87 15.55 -7.77
CA LEU A 230 -8.44 15.60 -6.42
C LEU A 230 -7.78 16.75 -5.64
N LYS A 231 -8.59 17.72 -5.22
CA LYS A 231 -8.12 18.79 -4.33
C LYS A 231 -8.12 18.35 -2.88
N GLU A 232 -7.38 19.08 -2.05
CA GLU A 232 -7.31 18.88 -0.61
C GLU A 232 -8.70 18.98 0.05
N THR A 233 -9.61 19.76 -0.52
CA THR A 233 -10.99 19.92 -0.06
C THR A 233 -11.87 18.69 -0.28
N GLY A 234 -11.45 17.77 -1.14
CA GLY A 234 -12.25 16.64 -1.63
C GLY A 234 -13.03 16.94 -2.91
N GLU A 235 -12.92 18.16 -3.45
CA GLU A 235 -13.45 18.48 -4.78
C GLU A 235 -12.62 17.78 -5.86
N THR A 236 -13.31 17.30 -6.90
CA THR A 236 -12.67 16.75 -8.08
C THR A 236 -12.89 17.64 -9.30
N LYS A 237 -11.93 17.65 -10.21
CA LYS A 237 -12.04 18.29 -11.52
C LYS A 237 -11.61 17.29 -12.59
N ASN A 238 -12.51 16.95 -13.51
CA ASN A 238 -12.14 16.17 -14.68
C ASN A 238 -11.13 16.94 -15.54
N ILE A 239 -10.06 16.25 -15.94
CA ILE A 239 -9.02 16.78 -16.83
C ILE A 239 -8.89 16.00 -18.12
N ASP A 240 -9.26 14.71 -18.13
CA ASP A 240 -9.25 13.88 -19.34
C ASP A 240 -10.23 12.71 -19.23
N ASN A 241 -10.48 12.05 -20.36
CA ASN A 241 -11.31 10.84 -20.45
C ASN A 241 -10.84 9.91 -21.58
N ILE A 242 -11.01 8.61 -21.37
CA ILE A 242 -10.84 7.57 -22.40
C ILE A 242 -12.08 6.69 -22.45
N VAL A 243 -12.35 6.11 -23.62
CA VAL A 243 -13.43 5.14 -23.80
C VAL A 243 -12.96 3.78 -23.28
N TYR A 244 -13.59 3.24 -22.23
CA TYR A 244 -13.11 2.01 -21.59
C TYR A 244 -13.16 0.79 -22.52
N SER A 245 -14.13 0.72 -23.43
CA SER A 245 -14.19 -0.39 -24.40
C SER A 245 -13.01 -0.44 -25.38
N ASN A 246 -12.26 0.65 -25.50
CA ASN A 246 -11.05 0.73 -26.33
C ASN A 246 -9.78 0.51 -25.51
N PHE A 247 -9.88 0.42 -24.18
CA PHE A 247 -8.75 0.20 -23.30
C PHE A 247 -8.13 -1.18 -23.55
N SER A 248 -6.80 -1.21 -23.67
CA SER A 248 -6.05 -2.45 -23.84
C SER A 248 -4.77 -2.39 -22.99
N VAL A 249 -4.31 -3.57 -22.58
CA VAL A 249 -3.04 -3.70 -21.86
C VAL A 249 -1.92 -3.43 -22.86
N LYS A 250 -0.99 -2.53 -22.51
CA LYS A 250 0.12 -2.12 -23.35
C LYS A 250 1.36 -2.98 -23.09
N PRO A 251 2.21 -3.20 -24.10
CA PRO A 251 3.50 -3.85 -23.90
C PRO A 251 4.42 -2.99 -23.03
N LEU A 252 5.36 -3.64 -22.33
CA LEU A 252 6.38 -2.96 -21.54
C LEU A 252 7.64 -2.73 -22.38
N SER A 253 8.35 -1.63 -22.14
CA SER A 253 9.77 -1.53 -22.53
C SER A 253 10.60 -2.56 -21.77
N SER A 254 11.83 -2.82 -22.23
CA SER A 254 12.71 -3.79 -21.56
C SER A 254 13.13 -3.29 -20.17
N GLU A 255 13.34 -1.98 -20.05
CA GLU A 255 13.65 -1.28 -18.83
C GLU A 255 12.45 -1.31 -17.87
N ALA A 256 11.24 -1.02 -18.35
CA ALA A 256 10.02 -1.10 -17.54
C ALA A 256 9.76 -2.52 -17.01
N ALA A 257 10.01 -3.56 -17.82
CA ALA A 257 9.89 -4.94 -17.39
C ALA A 257 10.89 -5.29 -16.26
N ARG A 258 12.12 -4.80 -16.35
CA ARG A 258 13.13 -4.96 -15.31
C ARG A 258 12.70 -4.24 -14.02
N ASP A 259 12.21 -3.01 -14.12
CA ASP A 259 11.83 -2.21 -12.95
C ASP A 259 10.60 -2.79 -12.24
N LEU A 260 9.63 -3.32 -13.01
CA LEU A 260 8.50 -4.09 -12.47
C LEU A 260 8.98 -5.38 -11.76
N SER A 261 9.92 -6.12 -12.35
CA SER A 261 10.50 -7.30 -11.71
C SER A 261 11.18 -6.95 -10.38
N ILE A 262 11.94 -5.86 -10.31
CA ILE A 262 12.54 -5.37 -9.05
C ILE A 262 11.47 -5.04 -8.01
N TYR A 263 10.39 -4.38 -8.41
CA TYR A 263 9.27 -4.08 -7.51
C TYR A 263 8.58 -5.35 -6.98
N LEU A 264 8.26 -6.30 -7.86
CA LEU A 264 7.62 -7.57 -7.48
C LEU A 264 8.52 -8.42 -6.58
N SER A 265 9.83 -8.46 -6.84
CA SER A 265 10.79 -9.13 -5.94
C SER A 265 10.82 -8.50 -4.56
N ARG A 266 10.75 -7.16 -4.49
CA ARG A 266 10.67 -6.45 -3.20
C ARG A 266 9.39 -6.85 -2.46
N LEU A 267 8.24 -6.82 -3.13
CA LEU A 267 6.96 -7.23 -2.55
C LEU A 267 6.99 -8.68 -2.06
N ALA A 268 7.47 -9.60 -2.90
CA ALA A 268 7.60 -11.02 -2.62
C ALA A 268 8.48 -11.32 -1.40
N SER A 269 9.48 -10.47 -1.12
CA SER A 269 10.34 -10.57 0.06
C SER A 269 9.74 -9.98 1.35
N THR A 270 8.56 -9.36 1.27
CA THR A 270 7.90 -8.82 2.47
C THR A 270 7.19 -9.91 3.27
N ASP A 271 7.34 -9.84 4.59
CA ASP A 271 6.62 -10.66 5.55
C ASP A 271 5.11 -10.35 5.47
N HIS A 272 4.73 -9.10 5.13
CA HIS A 272 3.34 -8.69 4.90
C HIS A 272 2.69 -9.48 3.78
N PHE A 273 3.34 -9.58 2.60
CA PHE A 273 2.80 -10.34 1.48
C PHE A 273 2.65 -11.83 1.81
N ALA A 274 3.64 -12.43 2.50
CA ALA A 274 3.50 -13.79 3.03
C ALA A 274 2.29 -13.93 3.97
N GLY A 275 2.08 -12.96 4.86
CA GLY A 275 0.90 -12.89 5.73
C GLY A 275 -0.43 -12.80 4.97
N VAL A 276 -0.48 -12.10 3.84
CA VAL A 276 -1.66 -12.05 2.94
C VAL A 276 -1.96 -13.44 2.38
N VAL A 277 -0.94 -14.16 1.90
CA VAL A 277 -1.09 -15.52 1.36
C VAL A 277 -1.61 -16.48 2.44
N TYR A 278 -1.03 -16.47 3.65
CA TYR A 278 -1.51 -17.32 4.75
C TYR A 278 -2.96 -17.02 5.14
N ARG A 279 -3.34 -15.74 5.14
CA ARG A 279 -4.72 -15.36 5.45
C ARG A 279 -5.69 -15.95 4.45
N LYS A 280 -5.38 -15.80 3.16
CA LYS A 280 -6.19 -16.37 2.08
C LYS A 280 -6.27 -17.88 2.15
N ALA A 281 -5.17 -18.56 2.50
CA ALA A 281 -5.18 -20.01 2.70
C ALA A 281 -6.15 -20.42 3.82
N LEU A 282 -6.22 -19.66 4.91
CA LEU A 282 -7.18 -19.92 5.99
C LEU A 282 -8.64 -19.61 5.58
N GLU A 283 -8.85 -18.67 4.67
CA GLU A 283 -10.18 -18.29 4.14
C GLU A 283 -10.72 -19.29 3.10
N GLN A 284 -9.86 -20.15 2.51
CA GLN A 284 -10.28 -21.15 1.52
C GLN A 284 -11.17 -22.27 2.07
N GLY A 285 -11.15 -22.50 3.40
CA GLY A 285 -11.92 -23.59 4.02
C GLY A 285 -11.53 -24.97 3.48
N ASP A 286 -12.48 -25.72 2.93
CA ASP A 286 -12.28 -27.08 2.41
C ASP A 286 -11.70 -27.12 0.97
N ASN A 287 -11.54 -25.97 0.30
CA ASN A 287 -10.91 -25.92 -1.02
C ASN A 287 -9.39 -26.07 -0.87
N LEU A 288 -8.90 -27.29 -1.07
CA LEU A 288 -7.49 -27.68 -0.91
C LEU A 288 -6.60 -27.24 -2.09
N ILE A 289 -6.53 -25.94 -2.39
CA ILE A 289 -5.46 -25.43 -3.25
C ILE A 289 -4.17 -25.45 -2.41
N SER A 290 -3.08 -26.01 -2.97
CA SER A 290 -1.81 -26.02 -2.24
C SER A 290 -1.34 -24.59 -1.95
N LEU A 291 -0.69 -24.38 -0.81
CA LEU A 291 -0.21 -23.06 -0.41
C LEU A 291 0.74 -22.46 -1.48
N SER A 292 1.55 -23.29 -2.13
CA SER A 292 2.45 -22.85 -3.20
C SER A 292 1.71 -22.32 -4.42
N CYS A 293 0.66 -23.02 -4.87
CA CYS A 293 -0.18 -22.56 -5.98
C CYS A 293 -0.93 -21.28 -5.63
N LEU A 294 -1.45 -21.17 -4.41
CA LEU A 294 -2.10 -19.95 -3.94
C LEU A 294 -1.12 -18.76 -3.91
N ALA A 295 0.08 -18.96 -3.38
CA ALA A 295 1.11 -17.92 -3.30
C ALA A 295 1.46 -17.36 -4.68
N VAL A 296 1.72 -18.26 -5.65
CA VAL A 296 2.00 -17.88 -7.03
C VAL A 296 0.81 -17.17 -7.65
N SER A 297 -0.41 -17.69 -7.46
CA SER A 297 -1.63 -17.07 -7.98
C SER A 297 -1.86 -15.65 -7.45
N GLU A 298 -1.59 -15.40 -6.16
CA GLU A 298 -1.73 -14.07 -5.57
C GLU A 298 -0.68 -13.10 -6.12
N LEU A 299 0.55 -13.55 -6.34
CA LEU A 299 1.60 -12.73 -6.95
C LEU A 299 1.32 -12.43 -8.43
N GLU A 300 0.81 -13.41 -9.18
CA GLU A 300 0.35 -13.22 -10.56
C GLU A 300 -0.81 -12.23 -10.66
N LYS A 301 -1.75 -12.30 -9.72
CA LYS A 301 -2.84 -11.33 -9.60
C LYS A 301 -2.31 -9.91 -9.34
N VAL A 302 -1.31 -9.76 -8.47
CA VAL A 302 -0.65 -8.47 -8.25
C VAL A 302 -0.03 -7.95 -9.55
N LYS A 303 0.70 -8.79 -10.27
CA LYS A 303 1.29 -8.45 -11.58
C LYS A 303 0.22 -8.01 -12.58
N ASP A 304 -0.88 -8.76 -12.69
CA ASP A 304 -1.98 -8.44 -13.62
C ASP A 304 -2.64 -7.08 -13.31
N MET A 305 -2.97 -6.84 -12.03
CA MET A 305 -3.53 -5.55 -11.59
C MET A 305 -2.57 -4.39 -11.82
N PHE A 306 -1.26 -4.62 -11.61
CA PHE A 306 -0.24 -3.63 -11.89
C PHE A 306 -0.19 -3.29 -13.40
N LEU A 307 -0.21 -4.30 -14.27
CA LEU A 307 -0.17 -4.11 -15.73
C LEU A 307 -1.39 -3.34 -16.24
N LEU A 308 -2.58 -3.60 -15.70
CA LEU A 308 -3.81 -2.85 -16.02
C LEU A 308 -3.66 -1.37 -15.64
N LYS A 309 -3.18 -1.11 -14.42
CA LYS A 309 -2.96 0.23 -13.90
C LYS A 309 -1.88 1.00 -14.66
N ALA A 310 -0.75 0.36 -14.98
CA ALA A 310 0.30 0.96 -15.79
C ALA A 310 -0.18 1.28 -17.21
N SER A 311 -0.93 0.36 -17.82
CA SER A 311 -1.52 0.58 -19.14
C SER A 311 -2.53 1.71 -19.14
N LEU A 312 -3.28 1.90 -18.04
CA LEU A 312 -4.21 3.02 -17.89
C LEU A 312 -3.47 4.36 -17.93
N LEU A 313 -2.39 4.49 -17.15
CA LEU A 313 -1.57 5.71 -17.15
C LEU A 313 -0.96 5.99 -18.52
N ALA A 314 -0.36 4.97 -19.13
CA ALA A 314 0.21 5.07 -20.47
C ALA A 314 -0.84 5.42 -21.55
N GLU A 315 -2.09 4.98 -21.40
CA GLU A 315 -3.18 5.36 -22.32
C GLU A 315 -3.52 6.84 -22.22
N PHE A 316 -3.65 7.39 -21.01
CA PHE A 316 -3.87 8.83 -20.81
C PHE A 316 -2.71 9.69 -21.32
N ASP A 317 -1.47 9.20 -21.15
CA ASP A 317 -0.28 9.91 -21.62
C ASP A 317 0.06 9.62 -23.09
N LYS A 318 -0.79 8.84 -23.78
CA LYS A 318 -0.70 8.49 -25.21
C LYS A 318 0.61 7.80 -25.58
N TRP A 319 1.12 6.98 -24.68
CA TRP A 319 2.28 6.14 -24.94
C TRP A 319 1.87 4.84 -25.62
N GLU A 320 2.70 4.38 -26.56
CA GLU A 320 2.49 3.09 -27.23
C GLU A 320 2.86 1.90 -26.32
N HIS A 321 3.74 2.12 -25.35
CA HIS A 321 4.22 1.14 -24.39
C HIS A 321 4.27 1.73 -22.97
N VAL A 322 4.25 0.85 -21.98
CA VAL A 322 4.56 1.18 -20.58
C VAL A 322 6.07 1.37 -20.47
N ASN A 323 6.49 2.56 -20.02
CA ASN A 323 7.89 2.92 -19.81
C ASN A 323 8.21 3.01 -18.30
N GLU A 324 9.46 3.27 -17.97
CA GLU A 324 10.02 3.36 -16.62
C GLU A 324 9.28 4.39 -15.77
N ARG A 325 8.99 5.56 -16.35
CA ARG A 325 8.18 6.61 -15.70
C ARG A 325 6.78 6.11 -15.35
N THR A 326 6.16 5.36 -16.26
CA THR A 326 4.85 4.73 -16.02
C THR A 326 4.93 3.74 -14.84
N ILE A 327 6.01 2.96 -14.77
CA ILE A 327 6.22 1.99 -13.68
C ILE A 327 6.32 2.72 -12.35
N GLU A 328 7.12 3.78 -12.25
CA GLU A 328 7.22 4.60 -11.03
C GLU A 328 5.86 5.14 -10.57
N ASP A 329 5.12 5.76 -11.48
CA ASP A 329 3.78 6.29 -11.19
C ASP A 329 2.81 5.18 -10.76
N THR A 330 2.91 4.00 -11.39
CA THR A 330 2.08 2.84 -11.07
C THR A 330 2.42 2.27 -9.70
N ILE A 331 3.70 2.25 -9.30
CA ILE A 331 4.11 1.85 -7.95
C ILE A 331 3.45 2.78 -6.92
N VAL A 332 3.50 4.09 -7.14
CA VAL A 332 2.88 5.09 -6.26
C VAL A 332 1.36 4.84 -6.15
N MET A 333 0.71 4.55 -7.28
CA MET A 333 -0.73 4.27 -7.33
C MET A 333 -1.09 2.94 -6.64
N TYR A 334 -0.35 1.88 -6.93
CA TYR A 334 -0.73 0.50 -6.58
C TYR A 334 -0.36 0.12 -5.15
N ASP A 335 0.81 0.54 -4.67
CA ASP A 335 1.32 0.16 -3.34
C ASP A 335 0.41 0.67 -2.21
N SER A 336 -0.31 1.77 -2.46
CA SER A 336 -1.31 2.31 -1.54
C SER A 336 -2.43 1.29 -1.24
N CYS A 337 -2.88 0.55 -2.25
CA CYS A 337 -3.89 -0.50 -2.11
C CYS A 337 -3.32 -1.69 -1.32
N LEU A 338 -2.13 -2.17 -1.71
CA LEU A 338 -1.48 -3.32 -1.07
C LEU A 338 -1.25 -3.12 0.43
N ALA A 339 -0.87 -1.91 0.83
CA ALA A 339 -0.67 -1.54 2.22
C ALA A 339 -1.86 -1.83 3.15
N THR A 340 -3.06 -1.88 2.58
CA THR A 340 -4.32 -2.06 3.32
C THR A 340 -4.87 -3.48 3.23
N VAL A 341 -4.23 -4.35 2.44
CA VAL A 341 -4.67 -5.74 2.29
C VAL A 341 -4.46 -6.46 3.63
N PRO A 342 -5.52 -6.99 4.25
CA PRO A 342 -5.35 -7.58 5.56
C PRO A 342 -4.59 -8.91 5.45
N ALA A 343 -3.76 -9.18 6.46
CA ALA A 343 -2.78 -10.27 6.48
C ALA A 343 -2.81 -10.99 7.84
N ILE A 344 -2.32 -12.23 7.91
CA ILE A 344 -1.99 -12.86 9.20
C ILE A 344 -0.80 -12.15 9.81
N GLY A 345 -0.98 -11.57 10.99
CA GLY A 345 0.00 -10.71 11.64
C GLY A 345 -0.64 -9.40 12.04
N MET A 346 0.19 -8.41 12.35
CA MET A 346 -0.26 -7.06 12.66
C MET A 346 0.56 -6.05 11.86
N ILE A 347 -0.08 -4.97 11.42
CA ILE A 347 0.58 -3.86 10.73
C ILE A 347 0.54 -2.65 11.66
N LEU A 348 1.64 -1.93 11.73
CA LEU A 348 1.70 -0.57 12.24
C LEU A 348 2.25 0.33 11.13
#